data_AF-A0AAU6JD40-F1
#
_entry.id   AF-A0AAU6JD40-F1
#
_cell.length_a   1.000
_cell.length_b   1.000
_cell.length_c   1.000
_cell.angle_alpha   90.00
_cell.angle_beta   90.00
_cell.angle_gamma   90.00
#
_symmetry.space_group_name_H-M   'P 1'
#
loop_
_entity.id
_entity.type
_entity.pdbx_description
1 polymer ?
#
loop_
_entity_poly.entity_id
_entity_poly.type
_entity_poly.pdbx_seq_one_letter_code
_entity_poly.pdbx_strand_id
1 'polypeptide(L)'
;MSRSAHGFACGPVSESANLRASAWDILLHPELGDVRARPYDMRRALLLDLLHEYDVQPPIQAVPMTDDPDVAMAWYQQLREQGVEGIVCKPATSVFRAGRVWKKIRHAETVEADVVGYTGPATRPRSLAVRLPDGRIALTQALKAPLAAQVAARLATSGPVRTKHTGGETYSVSDPGVVVEVLAGTTRHAVVTVTRLRST
;
A
#
# COMPACT_ATOMS: atom_id res chain seq x y z
N MET A 1 48.41 -15.79 8.38
CA MET A 1 47.00 -16.03 8.01
C MET A 1 46.19 -14.81 8.40
N SER A 2 45.87 -13.97 7.43
CA SER A 2 45.08 -12.75 7.57
C SER A 2 43.59 -13.08 7.56
N ARG A 3 42.81 -12.54 8.50
CA ARG A 3 41.35 -12.44 8.38
C ARG A 3 40.97 -10.98 8.58
N SER A 4 40.58 -10.37 7.47
CA SER A 4 40.12 -8.99 7.35
C SER A 4 38.70 -8.87 7.90
N ALA A 5 38.51 -8.11 8.98
CA ALA A 5 37.21 -7.70 9.46
C ALA A 5 36.71 -6.54 8.59
N HIS A 6 35.71 -6.79 7.74
CA HIS A 6 35.03 -5.73 7.00
C HIS A 6 34.06 -5.02 7.94
N GLY A 7 34.56 -3.96 8.59
CA GLY A 7 33.72 -2.99 9.28
C GLY A 7 32.88 -2.22 8.28
N PHE A 8 31.56 -2.23 8.44
CA PHE A 8 30.68 -1.29 7.76
C PHE A 8 30.95 0.11 8.34
N ALA A 9 31.72 0.92 7.63
CA ALA A 9 31.85 2.33 7.93
C ALA A 9 30.52 3.03 7.56
N CYS A 10 29.73 3.40 8.57
CA CYS A 10 28.63 4.33 8.40
C CYS A 10 29.26 5.72 8.18
N GLY A 11 29.11 6.27 6.97
CA GLY A 11 29.50 7.65 6.69
C GLY A 11 28.76 8.64 7.60
N PRO A 12 29.25 9.88 7.76
CA PRO A 12 28.63 10.86 8.65
C PRO A 12 27.17 11.08 8.23
N VAL A 13 26.25 10.78 9.15
CA VAL A 13 24.83 11.08 9.01
C VAL A 13 24.72 12.60 9.00
N SER A 14 24.26 13.16 7.89
CA SER A 14 24.00 14.59 7.78
C SER A 14 23.00 15.01 8.87
N GLU A 15 23.33 16.05 9.59
CA GLU A 15 22.56 16.60 10.69
C GLU A 15 21.17 17.08 10.23
N SER A 16 20.15 16.66 10.99
CA SER A 16 18.75 17.13 11.01
C SER A 16 17.73 16.62 9.97
N ALA A 17 17.54 15.30 9.91
CA ALA A 17 16.18 14.76 9.73
C ALA A 17 15.58 14.50 11.11
N ASN A 18 14.49 15.19 11.48
CA ASN A 18 13.69 14.86 12.67
C ASN A 18 13.02 13.49 12.44
N LEU A 19 13.77 12.41 12.63
CA LEU A 19 13.28 11.05 12.51
C LEU A 19 12.28 10.82 13.64
N ARG A 20 11.01 10.58 13.30
CA ARG A 20 9.98 10.12 14.24
C ARG A 20 9.69 8.66 13.94
N ALA A 21 9.60 7.83 14.98
CA ALA A 21 9.35 6.41 14.86
C ALA A 21 8.04 6.05 15.57
N SER A 22 7.19 5.31 14.87
CA SER A 22 5.90 4.87 15.43
C SER A 22 5.95 3.38 15.76
N ALA A 23 5.81 3.05 17.04
CA ALA A 23 5.79 1.69 17.55
C ALA A 23 4.37 1.13 17.60
N TRP A 24 4.16 -0.10 17.15
CA TRP A 24 2.80 -0.67 16.97
C TRP A 24 2.65 -2.13 17.38
N ASP A 25 3.74 -2.81 17.73
CA ASP A 25 3.79 -4.18 18.27
C ASP A 25 5.16 -4.40 18.96
N ILE A 26 5.26 -5.43 19.78
CA ILE A 26 6.49 -5.92 20.40
C ILE A 26 6.62 -7.41 20.11
N LEU A 27 7.79 -7.82 19.62
CA LEU A 27 8.05 -9.21 19.26
C LEU A 27 9.00 -9.90 20.24
N LEU A 28 9.84 -9.12 20.91
CA LEU A 28 10.79 -9.57 21.92
C LEU A 28 10.71 -8.60 23.11
N HIS A 29 10.50 -9.15 24.29
CA HIS A 29 10.53 -8.43 25.56
C HIS A 29 11.89 -8.65 26.25
N PRO A 30 12.49 -7.65 26.89
CA PRO A 30 13.80 -7.80 27.55
C PRO A 30 13.81 -8.94 28.58
N GLU A 31 12.75 -9.06 29.38
CA GLU A 31 12.66 -10.11 30.41
C GLU A 31 11.93 -11.39 29.95
N LEU A 32 10.79 -11.27 29.26
CA LEU A 32 9.97 -12.42 28.86
C LEU A 32 10.48 -13.14 27.61
N GLY A 33 11.48 -12.60 26.92
CA GLY A 33 11.99 -13.16 25.67
C GLY A 33 10.99 -13.03 24.50
N ASP A 34 10.90 -14.06 23.67
CA ASP A 34 10.05 -14.06 22.48
C ASP A 34 8.55 -14.08 22.84
N VAL A 35 7.84 -13.02 22.45
CA VAL A 35 6.41 -12.85 22.74
C VAL A 35 5.53 -13.01 21.49
N ARG A 36 6.08 -13.42 20.35
CA ARG A 36 5.34 -13.58 19.08
C ARG A 36 4.15 -14.53 19.19
N ALA A 37 4.26 -15.55 20.04
CA ALA A 37 3.20 -16.53 20.28
C ALA A 37 2.06 -16.01 21.17
N ARG A 38 2.20 -14.83 21.79
CA ARG A 38 1.13 -14.22 22.59
C ARG A 38 0.10 -13.54 21.68
N PRO A 39 -1.18 -13.47 22.08
CA PRO A 39 -2.20 -12.61 21.46
C PRO A 39 -1.77 -11.14 21.29
N TYR A 40 -2.31 -10.44 20.28
CA TYR A 40 -1.92 -9.06 19.95
C TYR A 40 -2.27 -8.06 21.05
N ASP A 41 -3.41 -8.22 21.72
CA ASP A 41 -3.78 -7.42 22.89
C ASP A 41 -2.76 -7.51 24.03
N MET A 42 -2.28 -8.72 24.34
CA MET A 42 -1.22 -8.93 25.33
C MET A 42 0.10 -8.32 24.88
N ARG A 43 0.49 -8.49 23.61
CA ARG A 43 1.70 -7.84 23.08
C ARG A 43 1.56 -6.32 23.11
N ARG A 44 0.37 -5.78 22.82
CA ARG A 44 0.12 -4.34 22.89
C ARG A 44 0.29 -3.81 24.31
N ALA A 45 -0.27 -4.49 25.31
CA ALA A 45 -0.08 -4.12 26.72
C ALA A 45 1.41 -4.10 27.09
N LEU A 46 2.13 -5.18 26.78
CA LEU A 46 3.58 -5.27 27.01
C LEU A 46 4.37 -4.14 26.34
N LEU A 47 4.00 -3.73 25.11
CA LEU A 47 4.65 -2.60 24.45
C LEU A 47 4.42 -1.28 25.21
N LEU A 48 3.19 -1.03 25.67
CA LEU A 48 2.85 0.21 26.37
C LEU A 48 3.51 0.28 27.74
N ASP A 49 3.49 -0.83 28.48
CA ASP A 49 4.16 -0.96 29.76
C ASP A 49 5.66 -0.70 29.62
N LEU A 50 6.30 -1.30 28.60
CA LEU A 50 7.72 -1.09 28.31
C LEU A 50 8.03 0.38 27.98
N LEU A 51 7.23 1.01 27.11
CA LEU A 51 7.44 2.42 26.77
C LEU A 51 7.29 3.33 27.99
N HIS A 52 6.40 2.99 28.91
CA HIS A 52 6.20 3.73 30.16
C HIS A 52 7.33 3.50 31.15
N GLU A 53 7.70 2.25 31.41
CA GLU A 53 8.74 1.85 32.36
C GLU A 53 10.09 2.51 32.03
N TYR A 54 10.44 2.56 30.74
CA TYR A 54 11.69 3.16 30.28
C TYR A 54 11.58 4.67 30.01
N ASP A 55 10.47 5.32 30.38
CA ASP A 55 10.19 6.74 30.13
C ASP A 55 10.51 7.16 28.68
N VAL A 56 10.05 6.36 27.71
CA VAL A 56 10.39 6.57 26.30
C VAL A 56 9.65 7.79 25.76
N GLN A 57 10.39 8.88 25.62
CA GLN A 57 9.93 10.14 25.04
C GLN A 57 10.14 10.16 23.50
N PRO A 58 9.59 11.16 22.78
CA PRO A 58 9.88 11.35 21.36
C PRO A 58 11.39 11.27 21.08
N PRO A 59 11.80 10.65 19.96
CA PRO A 59 11.01 10.46 18.74
C PRO A 59 10.20 9.16 18.62
N ILE A 60 10.27 8.24 19.59
CA ILE A 60 9.53 6.97 19.53
C ILE A 60 8.18 7.14 20.23
N GLN A 61 7.09 6.83 19.53
CA GLN A 61 5.74 6.92 20.10
C GLN A 61 4.89 5.72 19.69
N ALA A 62 4.04 5.25 20.61
CA ALA A 62 3.06 4.24 20.27
C ALA A 62 2.03 4.79 19.27
N VAL A 63 1.73 4.03 18.21
CA VAL A 63 0.61 4.32 17.31
C VAL A 63 -0.70 4.23 18.11
N PRO A 64 -1.65 5.17 17.95
CA PRO A 64 -2.98 5.04 18.54
C PRO A 64 -3.66 3.71 18.15
N MET A 65 -4.38 3.10 19.09
CA MET A 65 -5.16 1.88 18.89
C MET A 65 -6.50 2.03 19.59
N THR A 66 -7.55 1.50 18.96
CA THR A 66 -8.89 1.40 19.51
C THR A 66 -9.46 0.04 19.15
N ASP A 67 -10.29 -0.52 20.02
CA ASP A 67 -11.16 -1.67 19.76
C ASP A 67 -12.60 -1.25 19.42
N ASP A 68 -12.95 0.02 19.66
CA ASP A 68 -14.23 0.63 19.29
C ASP A 68 -14.28 0.89 17.76
N PRO A 69 -15.21 0.25 17.03
CA PRO A 69 -15.41 0.47 15.59
C PRO A 69 -15.80 1.91 15.22
N ASP A 70 -16.52 2.63 16.08
CA ASP A 70 -16.95 4.00 15.81
C ASP A 70 -15.77 4.97 15.90
N VAL A 71 -14.89 4.77 16.89
CA VAL A 71 -13.61 5.51 16.98
C VAL A 71 -12.72 5.18 15.79
N ALA A 72 -12.64 3.90 15.38
CA ALA A 72 -11.85 3.50 14.21
C ALA A 72 -12.38 4.15 12.91
N MET A 73 -13.70 4.24 12.76
CA MET A 73 -14.35 4.91 11.63
C MET A 73 -14.07 6.42 11.63
N ALA A 74 -14.17 7.06 12.80
CA ALA A 74 -13.84 8.48 12.95
C ALA A 74 -12.39 8.75 12.56
N TRP A 75 -11.43 7.95 13.03
CA TRP A 75 -10.02 8.04 12.63
C TRP A 75 -9.83 7.85 11.14
N TYR A 76 -10.49 6.84 10.55
CA TYR A 76 -10.41 6.60 9.12
C TYR A 76 -10.86 7.84 8.34
N GLN A 77 -11.98 8.48 8.70
CA GLN A 77 -12.50 9.65 7.99
C GLN A 77 -11.65 10.91 8.22
N GLN A 78 -11.32 11.20 9.48
CA GLN A 78 -10.76 12.50 9.88
C GLN A 78 -9.25 12.60 9.68
N LEU A 79 -8.50 11.53 9.91
CA LEU A 79 -7.03 11.58 9.84
C LEU A 79 -6.50 11.63 8.39
N ARG A 80 -7.37 11.43 7.40
CA ARG A 80 -7.04 11.60 5.98
C ARG A 80 -6.46 12.98 5.69
N GLU A 81 -7.04 14.03 6.28
CA GLU A 81 -6.59 15.42 6.10
C GLU A 81 -5.18 15.66 6.68
N GLN A 82 -4.77 14.83 7.63
CA GLN A 82 -3.44 14.85 8.24
C GLN A 82 -2.44 13.95 7.50
N GLY A 83 -2.81 13.44 6.32
CA GLY A 83 -1.95 12.58 5.50
C GLY A 83 -1.94 11.10 5.90
N VAL A 84 -2.81 10.67 6.83
CA VAL A 84 -2.94 9.24 7.17
C VAL A 84 -3.68 8.51 6.06
N GLU A 85 -3.04 7.50 5.47
CA GLU A 85 -3.58 6.78 4.29
C GLU A 85 -4.81 5.91 4.62
N GLY A 86 -5.00 5.57 5.89
CA GLY A 86 -6.07 4.69 6.38
C GLY A 86 -5.67 3.97 7.66
N ILE A 87 -6.35 2.85 7.95
CA ILE A 87 -6.21 2.10 9.19
C ILE A 87 -5.74 0.65 8.94
N VAL A 88 -5.17 0.03 9.98
CA VAL A 88 -4.77 -1.37 9.96
C VAL A 88 -5.56 -2.12 11.03
N CYS A 89 -6.39 -3.07 10.60
CA CYS A 89 -7.14 -3.93 11.52
C CYS A 89 -6.34 -5.20 11.81
N LYS A 90 -6.16 -5.49 13.10
CA LYS A 90 -5.46 -6.65 13.63
C LYS A 90 -6.42 -7.40 14.57
N PRO A 91 -6.66 -8.72 14.38
CA PRO A 91 -7.46 -9.46 15.34
C PRO A 91 -6.76 -9.48 16.71
N ALA A 92 -7.46 -9.08 17.78
CA ALA A 92 -6.89 -8.98 19.13
C ALA A 92 -6.24 -10.29 19.59
N THR A 93 -6.90 -11.41 19.34
CA THR A 93 -6.44 -12.75 19.73
C THR A 93 -5.38 -13.35 18.79
N SER A 94 -4.93 -12.61 17.77
CA SER A 94 -3.96 -13.14 16.81
C SER A 94 -2.52 -13.13 17.32
N VAL A 95 -1.84 -14.27 17.17
CA VAL A 95 -0.39 -14.37 17.32
C VAL A 95 0.33 -13.71 16.14
N PHE A 96 1.57 -13.27 16.34
CA PHE A 96 2.36 -12.72 15.26
C PHE A 96 2.72 -13.82 14.24
N ARG A 97 2.45 -13.56 12.96
CA ARG A 97 2.87 -14.41 11.84
C ARG A 97 3.44 -13.53 10.73
N ALA A 98 4.59 -13.93 10.20
CA ALA A 98 5.13 -13.28 9.02
C ALA A 98 4.19 -13.51 7.82
N GLY A 99 3.86 -12.44 7.09
CA GLY A 99 3.01 -12.51 5.90
C GLY A 99 1.81 -11.55 5.92
N ARG A 100 0.83 -11.80 5.05
CA ARG A 100 -0.36 -10.94 4.84
C ARG A 100 -1.48 -11.29 5.82
N VAL A 101 -1.28 -10.97 7.10
CA VAL A 101 -2.21 -11.36 8.19
C VAL A 101 -3.12 -10.20 8.59
N TRP A 102 -2.69 -8.95 8.39
CA TRP A 102 -3.45 -7.77 8.77
C TRP A 102 -4.21 -7.18 7.59
N LYS A 103 -5.39 -6.65 7.88
CA LYS A 103 -6.22 -5.97 6.89
C LYS A 103 -5.85 -4.49 6.88
N LYS A 104 -5.40 -4.00 5.72
CA LYS A 104 -5.16 -2.57 5.50
C LYS A 104 -6.40 -1.99 4.82
N ILE A 105 -7.04 -1.04 5.47
CA ILE A 105 -8.19 -0.32 4.93
C ILE A 105 -7.69 1.08 4.57
N ARG A 106 -7.73 1.41 3.27
CA ARG A 106 -7.20 2.67 2.73
C ARG A 106 -8.32 3.44 2.05
N HIS A 107 -8.16 4.75 1.97
CA HIS A 107 -9.05 5.58 1.16
C HIS A 107 -8.88 5.27 -0.32
N ALA A 108 -10.02 5.16 -1.00
CA ALA A 108 -10.07 5.04 -2.44
C ALA A 108 -11.36 5.68 -2.96
N GLU A 109 -11.27 6.27 -4.13
CA GLU A 109 -12.38 6.95 -4.80
C GLU A 109 -12.73 6.19 -6.07
N THR A 110 -14.03 6.11 -6.36
CA THR A 110 -14.49 5.55 -7.63
C THR A 110 -14.49 6.66 -8.65
N VAL A 111 -13.64 6.54 -9.67
CA VAL A 111 -13.47 7.53 -10.73
C VAL A 111 -13.52 6.87 -12.10
N GLU A 112 -13.83 7.65 -13.11
CA GLU A 112 -13.64 7.24 -14.50
C GLU A 112 -12.20 7.55 -14.93
N ALA A 113 -11.62 6.64 -15.71
CA ALA A 113 -10.25 6.77 -16.17
C ALA A 113 -10.14 6.32 -17.63
N ASP A 114 -9.42 7.09 -18.43
CA ASP A 114 -9.17 6.76 -19.83
C ASP A 114 -8.11 5.66 -19.92
N VAL A 115 -8.37 4.61 -20.67
CA VAL A 115 -7.35 3.60 -20.99
C VAL A 115 -6.42 4.19 -22.05
N VAL A 116 -5.14 4.33 -21.69
CA VAL A 116 -4.08 4.83 -22.58
C VAL A 116 -3.10 3.74 -23.00
N GLY A 117 -3.28 2.53 -22.48
CA GLY A 117 -2.51 1.36 -22.88
C GLY A 117 -2.74 0.14 -22.00
N TYR A 118 -1.95 -0.89 -22.24
CA TYR A 118 -2.08 -2.19 -21.56
C TYR A 118 -0.73 -2.92 -21.46
N THR A 119 -0.63 -3.86 -20.52
CA THR A 119 0.48 -4.81 -20.43
C THR A 119 0.05 -6.20 -20.91
N GLY A 120 1.00 -6.99 -21.40
CA GLY A 120 0.71 -8.31 -21.98
C GLY A 120 0.07 -8.21 -23.37
N PRO A 121 -0.43 -9.33 -23.93
CA PRO A 121 -1.06 -9.35 -25.25
C PRO A 121 -2.39 -8.58 -25.26
N ALA A 122 -2.70 -7.88 -26.37
CA ALA A 122 -3.96 -7.13 -26.52
C ALA A 122 -5.21 -8.01 -26.38
N THR A 123 -5.11 -9.28 -26.81
CA THR A 123 -6.18 -10.28 -26.71
C THR A 123 -6.43 -10.77 -25.28
N ARG A 124 -5.49 -10.50 -24.36
CA ARG A 124 -5.58 -10.89 -22.95
C ARG A 124 -4.75 -9.91 -22.09
N PRO A 125 -5.18 -8.65 -21.98
CA PRO A 125 -4.43 -7.64 -21.25
C PRO A 125 -4.29 -8.04 -19.78
N ARG A 126 -3.08 -7.94 -19.26
CA ARG A 126 -2.78 -8.29 -17.86
C ARG A 126 -3.15 -7.14 -16.93
N SER A 127 -2.75 -5.92 -17.24
CA SER A 127 -3.12 -4.68 -16.56
C SER A 127 -3.31 -3.56 -17.58
N LEU A 128 -3.94 -2.46 -17.17
CA LEU A 128 -4.13 -1.27 -18.00
C LEU A 128 -3.25 -0.13 -17.51
N ALA A 129 -2.73 0.65 -18.44
CA ALA A 129 -2.28 2.00 -18.16
C ALA A 129 -3.49 2.92 -18.31
N VAL A 130 -3.88 3.58 -17.23
CA VAL A 130 -5.04 4.48 -17.21
C VAL A 130 -4.62 5.88 -16.85
N ARG A 131 -5.25 6.88 -17.49
CA ARG A 131 -5.15 8.28 -17.11
C ARG A 131 -6.31 8.60 -16.17
N LEU A 132 -5.98 9.01 -14.96
CA LEU A 132 -6.94 9.41 -13.94
C LEU A 132 -7.39 10.87 -14.17
N PRO A 133 -8.48 11.34 -13.53
CA PRO A 133 -8.97 12.72 -13.69
C PRO A 133 -7.95 13.81 -13.32
N ASP A 134 -7.01 13.51 -12.44
CA ASP A 134 -5.88 14.38 -12.06
C ASP A 134 -4.80 14.47 -13.16
N GLY A 135 -4.98 13.78 -14.30
CA GLY A 135 -4.05 13.73 -15.43
C GLY A 135 -2.92 12.71 -15.28
N ARG A 136 -2.76 12.11 -14.09
CA ARG A 136 -1.70 11.13 -13.79
C ARG A 136 -1.97 9.81 -14.49
N ILE A 137 -0.91 9.17 -14.99
CA ILE A 137 -0.98 7.83 -15.58
C ILE A 137 -0.53 6.80 -14.54
N ALA A 138 -1.37 5.81 -14.26
CA ALA A 138 -1.09 4.71 -13.35
C ALA A 138 -1.35 3.36 -14.02
N LEU A 139 -0.59 2.34 -13.60
CA LEU A 139 -0.93 0.96 -13.94
C LEU A 139 -1.95 0.42 -12.94
N THR A 140 -2.94 -0.27 -13.47
CA THR A 140 -3.94 -0.95 -12.65
C THR A 140 -3.37 -2.24 -12.07
N GLN A 141 -4.04 -2.78 -11.05
CA GLN A 141 -3.87 -4.18 -10.69
C GLN A 141 -4.20 -5.09 -11.88
N ALA A 142 -3.74 -6.35 -11.78
CA ALA A 142 -4.04 -7.36 -12.76
C ALA A 142 -5.57 -7.50 -12.94
N LEU A 143 -6.01 -7.52 -14.20
CA LEU A 143 -7.41 -7.69 -14.55
C LEU A 143 -7.86 -9.12 -14.21
N LYS A 144 -9.08 -9.22 -13.68
CA LYS A 144 -9.77 -10.52 -13.59
C LYS A 144 -10.17 -10.99 -14.99
N ALA A 145 -10.20 -12.30 -15.21
CA ALA A 145 -10.40 -12.88 -16.55
C ALA A 145 -11.64 -12.35 -17.30
N PRO A 146 -12.83 -12.19 -16.68
CA PRO A 146 -13.99 -11.65 -17.39
C PRO A 146 -13.78 -10.21 -17.87
N LEU A 147 -13.16 -9.38 -17.03
CA LEU A 147 -12.89 -7.98 -17.35
C LEU A 147 -11.78 -7.85 -18.40
N ALA A 148 -10.76 -8.69 -18.33
CA ALA A 148 -9.72 -8.77 -19.36
C ALA A 148 -10.32 -9.08 -20.74
N ALA A 149 -11.28 -10.02 -20.81
CA ALA A 149 -11.98 -10.35 -22.06
C ALA A 149 -12.83 -9.19 -22.58
N GLN A 150 -13.58 -8.51 -21.71
CA GLN A 150 -14.39 -7.34 -22.09
C GLN A 150 -13.51 -6.20 -22.62
N VAL A 151 -12.38 -5.93 -21.95
CA VAL A 151 -11.45 -4.90 -22.39
C VAL A 151 -10.76 -5.29 -23.69
N ALA A 152 -10.30 -6.54 -23.84
CA ALA A 152 -9.70 -7.04 -25.07
C ALA A 152 -10.59 -6.84 -26.30
N ALA A 153 -11.90 -7.04 -26.16
CA ALA A 153 -12.86 -6.82 -27.24
C ALA A 153 -13.00 -5.35 -27.67
N ARG A 154 -12.53 -4.40 -26.85
CA ARG A 154 -12.58 -2.95 -27.12
C ARG A 154 -11.22 -2.35 -27.44
N LEU A 155 -10.13 -3.06 -27.16
CA LEU A 155 -8.79 -2.62 -27.52
C LEU A 155 -8.62 -2.75 -29.04
N ALA A 156 -8.86 -1.66 -29.76
CA ALA A 156 -8.34 -1.50 -31.10
C ALA A 156 -6.87 -1.07 -31.01
N THR A 157 -6.00 -1.77 -31.72
CA THR A 157 -4.64 -1.30 -31.99
C THR A 157 -4.52 -1.03 -33.47
N SER A 158 -4.59 0.25 -33.85
CA SER A 158 -4.34 0.68 -35.22
C SER A 158 -2.87 1.06 -35.40
N GLY A 159 -2.13 0.31 -36.23
CA GLY A 159 -0.73 0.62 -36.57
C GLY A 159 0.34 -0.03 -35.69
N PRO A 160 1.61 0.38 -35.82
CA PRO A 160 2.72 -0.25 -35.11
C PRO A 160 2.61 -0.05 -33.59
N VAL A 161 2.85 -1.12 -32.83
CA VAL A 161 2.80 -1.10 -31.37
C VAL A 161 3.85 -0.14 -30.82
N ARG A 162 3.39 0.96 -30.23
CA ARG A 162 4.24 1.88 -29.47
C ARG A 162 4.25 1.48 -28.00
N THR A 163 5.37 1.67 -27.33
CA THR A 163 5.50 1.39 -25.90
C THR A 163 5.85 2.65 -25.10
N LYS A 164 5.40 2.70 -23.85
CA LYS A 164 5.72 3.73 -22.87
C LYS A 164 6.02 3.08 -21.51
N HIS A 165 6.57 3.84 -20.58
CA HIS A 165 6.87 3.37 -19.23
C HIS A 165 6.09 4.18 -18.19
N THR A 166 5.62 3.51 -17.14
CA THR A 166 5.10 4.15 -15.93
C THR A 166 5.25 3.18 -14.75
N GLY A 167 5.51 3.70 -13.55
CA GLY A 167 5.65 2.85 -12.36
C GLY A 167 6.72 1.75 -12.45
N GLY A 168 7.74 1.92 -13.32
CA GLY A 168 8.78 0.93 -13.56
C GLY A 168 8.41 -0.20 -14.52
N GLU A 169 7.20 -0.19 -15.10
CA GLU A 169 6.76 -1.19 -16.07
C GLU A 169 6.49 -0.55 -17.45
N THR A 170 6.76 -1.32 -18.50
CA THR A 170 6.48 -0.95 -19.89
C THR A 170 5.09 -1.42 -20.30
N TYR A 171 4.34 -0.56 -20.98
CA TYR A 171 3.02 -0.86 -21.52
C TYR A 171 2.94 -0.52 -23.01
N SER A 172 2.09 -1.25 -23.75
CA SER A 172 1.72 -0.95 -25.12
C SER A 172 0.65 0.14 -25.14
N VAL A 173 0.85 1.18 -25.94
CA VAL A 173 -0.10 2.28 -26.11
C VAL A 173 -1.31 1.78 -26.89
N SER A 174 -2.51 2.13 -26.43
CA SER A 174 -3.77 1.86 -27.13
C SER A 174 -4.32 3.12 -27.80
N ASP A 175 -5.19 2.93 -28.78
CA ASP A 175 -5.98 4.03 -29.32
C ASP A 175 -6.93 4.59 -28.23
N PRO A 176 -7.23 5.90 -28.22
CA PRO A 176 -8.19 6.49 -27.29
C PRO A 176 -9.61 5.94 -27.48
N GLY A 177 -10.46 6.05 -26.45
CA GLY A 177 -11.90 5.77 -26.55
C GLY A 177 -12.42 4.64 -25.65
N VAL A 178 -11.54 3.95 -24.94
CA VAL A 178 -11.93 3.01 -23.88
C VAL A 178 -11.87 3.72 -22.53
N VAL A 179 -13.02 3.83 -21.87
CA VAL A 179 -13.15 4.38 -20.52
C VAL A 179 -13.49 3.26 -19.54
N VAL A 180 -12.82 3.26 -18.40
CA VAL A 180 -13.07 2.30 -17.33
C VAL A 180 -13.42 3.03 -16.03
N GLU A 181 -14.28 2.40 -15.23
CA GLU A 181 -14.42 2.79 -13.84
C GLU A 181 -13.33 2.11 -13.03
N VAL A 182 -12.66 2.89 -12.19
CA VAL A 182 -11.61 2.40 -11.32
C VAL A 182 -11.87 2.82 -9.89
N LEU A 183 -11.53 1.93 -8.97
CA LEU A 183 -11.30 2.28 -7.58
C LEU A 183 -9.84 2.73 -7.47
N ALA A 184 -9.62 4.04 -7.38
CA ALA A 184 -8.30 4.66 -7.30
C ALA A 184 -7.99 5.05 -5.86
N GLY A 185 -6.90 4.50 -5.30
CA GLY A 185 -6.38 5.00 -4.03
C GLY A 185 -6.01 6.49 -4.13
N THR A 186 -6.04 7.18 -3.00
CA THR A 186 -5.84 8.64 -2.94
C THR A 186 -4.40 9.07 -2.70
N THR A 187 -3.46 8.12 -2.56
CA THR A 187 -2.07 8.39 -2.16
C THR A 187 -1.07 8.23 -3.31
N ARG A 188 0.18 8.66 -3.11
CA ARG A 188 1.24 8.60 -4.14
C ARG A 188 1.45 7.19 -4.73
N HIS A 189 1.36 6.17 -3.88
CA HIS A 189 1.50 4.76 -4.26
C HIS A 189 0.15 4.04 -4.28
N ALA A 190 -0.91 4.78 -4.60
CA ALA A 190 -2.26 4.28 -4.68
C ALA A 190 -2.38 3.09 -5.62
N VAL A 191 -3.06 2.07 -5.14
CA VAL A 191 -3.53 0.96 -5.95
C VAL A 191 -4.69 1.45 -6.79
N VAL A 192 -4.65 1.17 -8.10
CA VAL A 192 -5.78 1.42 -9.01
C VAL A 192 -6.36 0.07 -9.42
N THR A 193 -7.64 -0.14 -9.16
CA THR A 193 -8.31 -1.40 -9.50
C THR A 193 -9.46 -1.11 -10.45
N VAL A 194 -9.47 -1.76 -11.61
CA VAL A 194 -10.59 -1.63 -12.55
C VAL A 194 -11.80 -2.36 -11.98
N THR A 195 -12.90 -1.65 -11.78
CA THR A 195 -14.16 -2.22 -11.26
C THR A 195 -15.03 -2.69 -12.40
N ARG A 196 -15.13 -1.91 -13.48
CA ARG A 196 -15.90 -2.26 -14.69
C ARG A 196 -15.48 -1.43 -15.91
N LEU A 197 -15.81 -1.95 -17.08
CA LEU A 197 -15.80 -1.18 -18.32
C LEU A 197 -16.98 -0.20 -18.30
N ARG A 198 -16.78 1.04 -18.78
CA ARG A 198 -17.91 1.95 -19.04
C ARG A 198 -18.40 1.75 -20.47
N SER A 199 -19.71 1.71 -20.64
CA SER A 199 -20.32 1.79 -21.97
C SER A 199 -20.12 3.21 -22.47
N THR A 200 -19.31 3.37 -23.51
CA THR A 200 -19.23 4.59 -24.31
C THR A 200 -20.55 4.83 -25.04
#